data_AF-A0ABD0RYK9-F1
#
_entry.id   AF-A0ABD0RYK9-F1
#
_cell.length_a   1.000
_cell.length_b   1.000
_cell.length_c   1.000
_cell.angle_alpha   90.00
_cell.angle_beta   90.00
_cell.angle_gamma   90.00
#
_symmetry.space_group_name_H-M   'P 1'
#
loop_
_entity.id
_entity.type
_entity.pdbx_description
1 polymer ?
#
loop_
_entity_poly.entity_id
_entity_poly.type
_entity_poly.pdbx_seq_one_letter_code
_entity_poly.pdbx_strand_id
1 'polypeptide(L)'
;DVTSNPKLCSLLDHKFVVHLTDQAYSYLLRYLQSDDNSAICWVLSTHVQVEVTAARRTDYQLYGAGVGAGNTTSTSSSSTTWTAVDGSEGAERVEVTAGLPQNEAALEALQDCIKRVREGPPSLTTVCFYAFQHTDQLLNTAEVSADSRLLAAGFDNSAVKLWSLRARKLKAGPHRADVSKIRLACDVLEEE
;
A
#
# COMPACT_ATOMS: atom_id res chain seq x y z
N ASP A 1 -9.14 -20.20 -27.99
CA ASP A 1 -10.03 -19.19 -28.54
C ASP A 1 -9.88 -17.94 -27.68
N VAL A 2 -9.77 -16.74 -28.24
CA VAL A 2 -9.52 -15.53 -27.42
C VAL A 2 -10.71 -15.26 -26.49
N THR A 3 -11.91 -15.64 -26.94
CA THR A 3 -13.18 -15.56 -26.22
C THR A 3 -13.26 -16.50 -25.02
N SER A 4 -12.41 -17.53 -24.91
CA SER A 4 -12.45 -18.48 -23.80
C SER A 4 -11.64 -18.02 -22.58
N ASN A 5 -10.82 -16.97 -22.71
CA ASN A 5 -10.00 -16.47 -21.60
C ASN A 5 -10.50 -15.08 -21.16
N PRO A 6 -11.14 -14.97 -19.98
CA PRO A 6 -11.72 -13.71 -19.53
C PRO A 6 -10.66 -12.62 -19.31
N LYS A 7 -9.40 -13.00 -19.02
CA LYS A 7 -8.29 -12.03 -18.91
C LYS A 7 -7.92 -11.43 -20.27
N LEU A 8 -7.98 -12.22 -21.35
CA LEU A 8 -7.72 -11.73 -22.69
C LEU A 8 -8.87 -10.85 -23.20
N CYS A 9 -10.13 -11.22 -22.91
CA CYS A 9 -11.27 -10.36 -23.20
C CYS A 9 -11.14 -9.03 -22.45
N SER A 10 -10.84 -9.07 -21.14
CA SER A 10 -10.60 -7.87 -20.34
C SER A 10 -9.44 -7.01 -20.88
N LEU A 11 -8.41 -7.62 -21.48
CA LEU A 11 -7.29 -6.92 -22.10
C LEU A 11 -7.67 -6.22 -23.42
N LEU A 12 -8.63 -6.77 -24.15
CA LEU A 12 -9.07 -6.20 -25.42
C LEU A 12 -10.17 -5.14 -25.23
N ASP A 13 -10.99 -5.30 -24.19
CA ASP A 13 -12.14 -4.42 -23.91
C ASP A 13 -11.76 -3.13 -23.15
N HIS A 14 -10.61 -3.10 -22.46
CA HIS A 14 -10.20 -1.98 -21.62
C HIS A 14 -8.92 -1.29 -22.12
N LYS A 15 -8.80 0.02 -21.84
CA LYS A 15 -7.54 0.74 -22.05
C LYS A 15 -6.58 0.50 -20.89
N PHE A 16 -5.36 0.13 -21.22
CA PHE A 16 -4.28 -0.09 -20.27
C PHE A 16 -3.59 1.23 -19.96
N VAL A 17 -3.68 1.67 -18.71
CA VAL A 17 -2.98 2.88 -18.25
C VAL A 17 -1.51 2.55 -18.04
N VAL A 18 -0.63 3.27 -18.73
CA VAL A 18 0.82 3.15 -18.62
C VAL A 18 1.38 4.49 -18.15
N HIS A 19 2.00 4.48 -16.98
CA HIS A 19 2.70 5.64 -16.43
C HIS A 19 4.12 5.72 -16.99
N LEU A 20 4.43 6.79 -17.71
CA LEU A 20 5.75 7.07 -18.23
C LEU A 20 6.35 8.30 -17.55
N THR A 21 7.67 8.33 -17.44
CA THR A 21 8.37 9.56 -17.07
C THR A 21 8.42 10.51 -18.26
N ASP A 22 8.59 11.80 -18.00
CA ASP A 22 8.69 12.83 -19.04
C ASP A 22 9.77 12.53 -20.11
N GLN A 23 10.91 12.00 -19.68
CA GLN A 23 12.00 11.58 -20.58
C GLN A 23 11.61 10.37 -21.45
N ALA A 24 10.97 9.36 -20.86
CA ALA A 24 10.55 8.16 -21.57
C ALA A 24 9.42 8.47 -22.57
N TYR A 25 8.48 9.33 -22.19
CA TYR A 25 7.40 9.80 -23.06
C TYR A 25 7.94 10.57 -24.26
N SER A 26 8.90 11.46 -24.04
CA SER A 26 9.55 12.23 -25.12
C SER A 26 10.31 11.33 -26.11
N TYR A 27 10.99 10.29 -25.62
CA TYR A 27 11.65 9.31 -26.47
C TYR A 27 10.63 8.49 -27.29
N LEU A 28 9.56 8.03 -26.64
CA LEU A 28 8.47 7.28 -27.29
C LEU A 28 7.84 8.12 -28.40
N LEU A 29 7.54 9.40 -28.15
CA LEU A 29 6.93 10.28 -29.16
C LEU A 29 7.85 10.47 -30.37
N ARG A 30 9.16 10.67 -30.14
CA ARG A 30 10.14 10.78 -31.23
C ARG A 30 10.25 9.48 -32.04
N TYR A 31 10.17 8.33 -31.39
CA TYR A 31 10.17 7.04 -32.06
C TYR A 31 8.89 6.86 -32.89
N LEU A 32 7.72 7.12 -32.33
CA LEU A 32 6.45 6.99 -33.05
C LEU A 32 6.33 7.94 -34.26
N GLN A 33 7.05 9.07 -34.22
CA GLN A 33 7.16 10.03 -35.32
C GLN A 33 8.22 9.67 -36.37
N SER A 34 9.07 8.66 -36.13
CA SER A 34 10.02 8.16 -37.13
C SER A 34 9.33 7.29 -38.19
N ASP A 35 10.08 6.90 -39.23
CA ASP A 35 9.52 6.20 -40.39
C ASP A 35 8.79 4.89 -40.03
N ASP A 36 7.59 4.75 -40.61
CA ASP A 36 6.66 3.61 -40.60
C ASP A 36 6.31 2.97 -39.25
N ASN A 37 5.80 3.77 -38.31
CA ASN A 37 5.26 3.28 -37.03
C ASN A 37 3.72 3.34 -36.93
N SER A 38 3.03 3.36 -38.07
CA SER A 38 1.57 3.53 -38.15
C SER A 38 0.79 2.45 -37.40
N ALA A 39 1.22 1.19 -37.48
CA ALA A 39 0.63 0.07 -36.76
C ALA A 39 0.80 0.21 -35.24
N ILE A 40 1.96 0.65 -34.77
CA ILE A 40 2.24 0.85 -33.34
C ILE A 40 1.39 2.02 -32.81
N CYS A 41 1.30 3.12 -33.56
CA CYS A 41 0.43 4.25 -33.23
C CYS A 41 -1.04 3.82 -33.10
N TRP A 42 -1.52 2.96 -34.01
CA TRP A 42 -2.89 2.47 -33.97
C TRP A 42 -3.15 1.56 -32.76
N VAL A 43 -2.24 0.64 -32.46
CA VAL A 43 -2.36 -0.25 -31.28
C VAL A 43 -2.34 0.56 -29.99
N LEU A 44 -1.41 1.52 -29.86
CA LEU A 44 -1.31 2.38 -28.68
C LEU A 44 -2.55 3.27 -28.52
N SER A 45 -3.09 3.84 -29.61
CA SER A 45 -4.30 4.66 -29.55
C SER A 45 -5.54 3.88 -29.12
N THR A 46 -5.62 2.62 -29.54
CA THR A 46 -6.79 1.75 -29.31
C THR A 46 -6.77 1.13 -27.91
N HIS A 47 -5.62 0.58 -27.49
CA HIS A 47 -5.54 -0.26 -26.28
C HIS A 47 -4.78 0.36 -25.11
N VAL A 48 -4.09 1.49 -25.30
CA VAL A 48 -3.22 2.08 -24.28
C VAL A 48 -3.60 3.53 -23.97
N GLN A 49 -3.61 3.86 -22.70
CA GLN A 49 -3.70 5.23 -22.19
C GLN A 49 -2.36 5.59 -21.54
N VAL A 50 -1.67 6.57 -22.09
CA VAL A 50 -0.36 6.98 -21.56
C VAL A 50 -0.54 8.16 -20.62
N GLU A 51 -0.09 8.01 -19.38
CA GLU A 51 -0.09 9.07 -18.37
C GLU A 51 1.35 9.50 -18.06
N VAL A 52 1.63 10.79 -18.24
CA VAL A 52 2.97 11.33 -17.98
C VAL A 52 3.08 11.73 -16.53
N THR A 53 4.00 11.08 -15.83
CA THR A 53 4.29 11.31 -14.42
C THR A 53 5.63 12.03 -14.31
N ALA A 54 5.65 13.17 -13.62
CA ALA A 54 6.90 13.85 -13.32
C ALA A 54 7.81 12.92 -12.53
N ALA A 55 9.07 12.80 -12.96
CA ALA A 55 10.07 12.05 -12.21
C ALA A 55 10.22 12.69 -10.84
N ARG A 56 9.75 12.03 -9.78
CA ARG A 56 10.12 12.43 -8.42
C ARG A 56 11.58 12.07 -8.24
N ARG A 57 12.45 13.07 -8.10
CA ARG A 57 13.74 12.84 -7.49
C ARG A 57 13.47 12.26 -6.10
N THR A 58 13.80 11.00 -5.90
CA THR A 58 13.99 10.43 -4.57
C THR A 58 15.44 10.68 -4.22
N ASP A 59 15.71 11.84 -3.65
CA ASP A 59 16.97 12.22 -3.04
C ASP A 59 17.15 11.47 -1.72
N TYR A 60 17.28 10.14 -1.81
CA TYR A 60 17.86 9.32 -0.76
C TYR A 60 19.38 9.41 -0.85
N GLN A 61 19.94 10.52 -0.36
CA GLN A 61 21.39 10.64 -0.14
C GLN A 61 21.72 10.22 1.29
N LEU A 62 21.80 8.90 1.50
CA LEU A 62 22.49 8.32 2.66
C LEU A 62 23.91 7.95 2.22
N TYR A 63 24.87 8.77 2.64
CA TYR A 63 26.34 8.63 2.46
C TYR A 63 26.92 8.88 1.05
N GLY A 64 27.55 10.04 0.85
CA GLY A 64 28.46 10.29 -0.28
C GLY A 64 28.78 11.77 -0.48
N ALA A 65 29.99 12.18 -0.12
CA ALA A 65 30.46 13.56 -0.05
C ALA A 65 30.75 14.24 -1.40
N GLY A 66 30.73 15.58 -1.37
CA GLY A 66 31.71 16.51 -1.95
C GLY A 66 32.44 16.23 -3.28
N VAL A 67 32.49 17.30 -4.08
CA VAL A 67 33.38 17.61 -5.23
C VAL A 67 32.74 17.44 -6.62
N GLY A 68 32.57 18.58 -7.31
CA GLY A 68 32.70 18.63 -8.78
C GLY A 68 31.49 19.10 -9.60
N ALA A 69 31.32 20.42 -9.70
CA ALA A 69 30.88 21.21 -10.87
C ALA A 69 29.76 20.72 -11.81
N GLY A 70 28.72 21.56 -11.97
CA GLY A 70 27.86 21.56 -13.16
C GLY A 70 26.56 22.35 -12.94
N ASN A 71 26.57 23.63 -13.33
CA ASN A 71 25.45 24.57 -13.27
C ASN A 71 24.10 23.98 -13.70
N THR A 72 23.09 24.10 -12.82
CA THR A 72 21.72 24.41 -13.26
C THR A 72 21.10 25.38 -12.26
N THR A 73 20.98 26.63 -12.69
CA THR A 73 20.17 27.66 -12.07
C THR A 73 18.71 27.20 -12.11
N SER A 74 18.13 26.85 -10.97
CA SER A 74 16.69 26.69 -10.84
C SER A 74 16.22 27.57 -9.68
N THR A 75 15.61 28.68 -10.08
CA THR A 75 14.82 29.60 -9.28
C THR A 75 13.83 28.82 -8.41
N SER A 76 14.07 28.81 -7.11
CA SER A 76 13.12 28.29 -6.13
C SER A 76 12.04 29.34 -5.86
N SER A 77 10.90 29.18 -6.51
CA SER A 77 9.63 29.73 -6.01
C SER A 77 8.70 28.58 -5.66
N SER A 78 8.79 28.13 -4.42
CA SER A 78 7.75 27.34 -3.77
C SER A 78 7.80 27.61 -2.27
N SER A 79 7.36 28.81 -1.91
CA SER A 79 6.86 29.11 -0.57
C SER A 79 5.52 28.38 -0.40
N THR A 80 5.53 27.18 0.17
CA THR A 80 4.33 26.65 0.83
C THR A 80 4.40 27.05 2.30
N THR A 81 4.03 28.30 2.55
CA THR A 81 3.76 28.83 3.88
C THR A 81 2.45 28.20 4.36
N TRP A 82 2.51 27.29 5.33
CA TRP A 82 1.32 26.86 6.06
C TRP A 82 0.99 27.97 7.06
N THR A 83 0.09 28.88 6.67
CA THR A 83 -0.46 29.87 7.58
C THR A 83 -1.42 29.19 8.54
N ALA A 84 -1.10 29.28 9.83
CA ALA A 84 -2.02 29.00 10.92
C ALA A 84 -3.32 29.79 10.69
N VAL A 85 -4.46 29.08 10.70
CA VAL A 85 -5.78 29.69 10.72
C VAL A 85 -6.04 30.22 12.13
N ASP A 86 -6.05 31.54 12.26
CA ASP A 86 -6.81 32.27 13.27
C ASP A 86 -8.08 32.82 12.59
N GLY A 87 -9.16 32.96 13.37
CA GLY A 87 -10.54 32.86 12.90
C GLY A 87 -11.08 33.95 11.96
N SER A 88 -12.23 33.61 11.35
CA SER A 88 -13.36 34.48 10.92
C SER A 88 -13.89 34.14 9.52
N GLU A 89 -15.07 33.51 9.53
CA GLU A 89 -16.22 33.64 8.61
C GLU A 89 -16.04 33.53 7.08
N GLY A 90 -16.71 32.52 6.52
CA GLY A 90 -17.42 32.62 5.23
C GLY A 90 -16.73 32.00 4.01
N ALA A 91 -17.10 30.76 3.68
CA ALA A 91 -17.44 30.25 2.34
C ALA A 91 -17.01 28.78 2.13
N GLU A 92 -18.04 27.96 1.90
CA GLU A 92 -18.08 26.68 1.18
C GLU A 92 -17.08 25.57 1.55
N ARG A 93 -17.56 24.67 2.42
CA ARG A 93 -16.95 23.38 2.73
C ARG A 93 -17.08 22.47 1.51
N VAL A 94 -16.01 22.33 0.73
CA VAL A 94 -15.89 21.26 -0.27
C VAL A 94 -15.93 19.92 0.46
N GLU A 95 -17.01 19.19 0.21
CA GLU A 95 -17.31 17.89 0.80
C GLU A 95 -16.40 16.83 0.17
N VAL A 96 -15.31 16.48 0.87
CA VAL A 96 -14.49 15.33 0.51
C VAL A 96 -15.27 14.07 0.87
N THR A 97 -16.04 13.59 -0.10
CA THR A 97 -16.76 12.32 -0.01
C THR A 97 -15.82 11.15 -0.38
N ALA A 98 -16.02 10.06 0.38
CA ALA A 98 -15.57 8.69 0.15
C ALA A 98 -14.10 8.34 0.47
N GLY A 99 -13.92 7.60 1.57
CA GLY A 99 -12.82 6.63 1.66
C GLY A 99 -12.17 6.40 3.03
N LEU A 100 -12.54 7.15 4.08
CA LEU A 100 -12.01 6.85 5.41
C LEU A 100 -12.72 5.61 5.96
N PRO A 101 -12.01 4.55 6.37
CA PRO A 101 -12.65 3.46 7.09
C PRO A 101 -13.30 4.06 8.35
N GLN A 102 -14.63 3.94 8.46
CA GLN A 102 -15.47 4.41 9.58
C GLN A 102 -15.17 3.67 10.91
N ASN A 103 -13.99 3.08 11.03
CA ASN A 103 -13.58 2.33 12.19
C ASN A 103 -12.73 3.25 13.07
N GLU A 104 -13.32 3.76 14.13
CA GLU A 104 -12.67 4.62 15.14
C GLU A 104 -11.32 4.04 15.59
N ALA A 105 -11.24 2.71 15.75
CA ALA A 105 -9.99 2.03 16.10
C ALA A 105 -8.92 2.11 15.00
N ALA A 106 -9.33 2.11 13.72
CA ALA A 106 -8.39 2.29 12.61
C ALA A 106 -7.85 3.73 12.56
N LEU A 107 -8.68 4.71 12.92
CA LEU A 107 -8.29 6.11 12.98
C LEU A 107 -7.34 6.38 14.15
N GLU A 108 -7.61 5.81 15.33
CA GLU A 108 -6.69 5.83 16.48
C GLU A 108 -5.35 5.18 16.14
N ALA A 109 -5.37 3.99 15.51
CA ALA A 109 -4.15 3.31 15.08
C ALA A 109 -3.33 4.15 14.08
N LEU A 110 -3.98 4.84 13.15
CA LEU A 110 -3.32 5.73 12.19
C LEU A 110 -2.68 6.93 12.89
N GLN A 111 -3.40 7.57 13.82
CA GLN A 111 -2.89 8.70 14.59
C GLN A 111 -1.67 8.30 15.42
N ASP A 112 -1.72 7.14 16.08
CA ASP A 112 -0.59 6.57 16.82
C ASP A 112 0.61 6.28 15.91
N CYS A 113 0.38 5.77 14.70
CA CYS A 113 1.45 5.56 13.72
C CYS A 113 2.11 6.88 13.31
N ILE A 114 1.32 7.90 12.97
CA ILE A 114 1.81 9.22 12.57
C ILE A 114 2.62 9.86 13.70
N LYS A 115 2.11 9.77 14.95
CA LYS A 115 2.79 10.29 16.13
C LYS A 115 4.15 9.62 16.33
N ARG A 116 4.21 8.29 16.26
CA ARG A 116 5.46 7.52 16.39
C ARG A 116 6.49 7.86 15.31
N VAL A 117 6.05 8.12 14.08
CA VAL A 117 6.95 8.50 12.98
C VAL A 117 7.47 9.92 13.17
N ARG A 118 6.61 10.85 13.56
CA ARG A 118 6.98 12.28 13.71
C ARG A 118 7.85 12.54 14.94
N GLU A 119 7.56 11.85 16.04
CA GLU A 119 8.20 12.07 17.35
C GLU A 119 9.32 11.05 17.63
N GLY A 120 9.43 10.01 16.79
CA GLY A 120 10.49 9.02 16.89
C GLY A 120 11.87 9.61 16.53
N PRO A 121 12.97 9.01 17.02
CA PRO A 121 14.30 9.38 16.58
C PRO A 121 14.41 9.26 15.04
N PRO A 122 15.26 10.07 14.37
CA PRO A 122 15.59 9.91 12.96
C PRO A 122 16.47 8.65 12.81
N SER A 123 15.93 7.47 13.07
CA SER A 123 16.68 6.23 13.12
C SER A 123 16.04 5.18 12.23
N LEU A 124 16.90 4.59 11.39
CA LEU A 124 16.59 3.46 10.50
C LEU A 124 15.56 2.52 11.11
N THR A 125 14.51 2.23 10.35
CA THR A 125 13.61 1.11 10.62
C THR A 125 14.46 -0.13 10.89
N THR A 126 14.45 -0.61 12.13
CA THR A 126 15.18 -1.83 12.48
C THR A 126 14.37 -3.01 11.96
N VAL A 127 14.96 -3.78 11.05
CA VAL A 127 14.34 -4.99 10.50
C VAL A 127 14.92 -6.19 11.23
N CYS A 128 14.07 -6.93 11.94
CA CYS A 128 14.44 -8.17 12.61
C CYS A 128 13.94 -9.36 11.77
N PHE A 129 14.85 -10.26 11.40
CA PHE A 129 14.51 -11.51 10.73
C PHE A 129 14.38 -12.64 11.74
N TYR A 130 13.27 -13.38 11.66
CA TYR A 130 13.03 -14.56 12.46
C TYR A 130 12.68 -15.73 11.53
N ALA A 131 13.17 -16.92 11.86
CA ALA A 131 12.82 -18.15 11.17
C ALA A 131 12.02 -19.04 12.13
N PHE A 132 10.89 -19.55 11.69
CA PHE A 132 10.20 -20.61 12.41
C PHE A 132 11.03 -21.89 12.29
N GLN A 133 11.36 -22.48 13.44
CA GLN A 133 12.02 -23.79 13.49
C GLN A 133 10.99 -24.87 13.79
N HIS A 134 11.28 -26.11 13.35
CA HIS A 134 10.39 -27.26 13.55
C HIS A 134 8.97 -27.00 13.04
N THR A 135 8.88 -26.30 11.91
CA THR A 135 7.66 -26.34 11.13
C THR A 135 7.64 -27.73 10.49
N ASP A 136 7.01 -28.69 11.17
CA ASP A 136 6.84 -30.08 10.68
C ASP A 136 6.22 -30.11 9.26
N GLN A 137 5.64 -28.97 8.84
CA GLN A 137 4.94 -28.69 7.60
C GLN A 137 5.22 -27.26 7.09
N LEU A 138 4.79 -26.94 5.86
CA LEU A 138 4.99 -25.62 5.27
C LEU A 138 4.16 -24.55 5.99
N LEU A 139 4.84 -23.45 6.33
CA LEU A 139 4.21 -22.25 6.86
C LEU A 139 3.71 -21.38 5.71
N ASN A 140 2.41 -21.08 5.68
CA ASN A 140 1.79 -20.30 4.60
C ASN A 140 1.61 -18.84 4.98
N THR A 141 1.31 -18.56 6.25
CA THR A 141 1.02 -17.21 6.74
C THR A 141 1.43 -17.06 8.21
N ALA A 142 1.85 -15.87 8.60
CA ALA A 142 2.12 -15.52 9.98
C ALA A 142 1.80 -14.04 10.23
N GLU A 143 1.23 -13.75 11.41
CA GLU A 143 0.85 -12.42 11.82
C GLU A 143 1.19 -12.20 13.29
N VAL A 144 1.78 -11.03 13.59
CA VAL A 144 2.06 -10.57 14.95
C VAL A 144 0.93 -9.64 15.38
N SER A 145 0.43 -9.82 16.61
CA SER A 145 -0.59 -8.91 17.14
C SER A 145 -0.08 -7.48 17.24
N ALA A 146 -0.97 -6.49 17.11
CA ALA A 146 -0.61 -5.07 17.17
C ALA A 146 0.15 -4.66 18.45
N ASP A 147 -0.07 -5.38 19.55
CA ASP A 147 0.60 -5.18 20.82
C ASP A 147 1.89 -6.03 21.00
N SER A 148 2.31 -6.74 19.95
CA SER A 148 3.49 -7.63 19.89
C SER A 148 3.51 -8.71 20.97
N ARG A 149 2.34 -9.17 21.43
CA ARG A 149 2.20 -10.17 22.49
C ARG A 149 1.95 -11.57 21.96
N LEU A 150 1.34 -11.67 20.80
CA LEU A 150 0.91 -12.92 20.20
C LEU A 150 1.47 -13.03 18.79
N LEU A 151 1.76 -14.25 18.41
CA LEU A 151 2.12 -14.62 17.04
C LEU A 151 1.16 -15.73 16.63
N ALA A 152 0.43 -15.53 15.53
CA ALA A 152 -0.39 -16.54 14.91
C ALA A 152 0.28 -16.99 13.62
N ALA A 153 0.21 -18.29 13.31
CA ALA A 153 0.73 -18.81 12.04
C ALA A 153 -0.11 -19.98 11.52
N GLY A 154 -0.33 -20.00 10.20
CA GLY A 154 -1.14 -20.98 9.49
C GLY A 154 -0.29 -21.95 8.67
N PHE A 155 -0.64 -23.23 8.73
CA PHE A 155 0.09 -24.35 8.14
C PHE A 155 -0.73 -25.06 7.04
N ASP A 156 -0.07 -25.87 6.23
CA ASP A 156 -0.68 -26.65 5.14
C ASP A 156 -1.74 -27.68 5.62
N ASN A 157 -1.62 -28.17 6.85
CA ASN A 157 -2.58 -29.09 7.47
C ASN A 157 -3.85 -28.40 7.99
N SER A 158 -4.11 -27.16 7.58
CA SER A 158 -5.22 -26.34 8.09
C SER A 158 -5.15 -26.04 9.58
N ALA A 159 -4.01 -26.30 10.24
CA ALA A 159 -3.81 -25.92 11.63
C ALA A 159 -3.38 -24.45 11.74
N VAL A 160 -3.91 -23.79 12.77
CA VAL A 160 -3.47 -22.47 13.19
C VAL A 160 -2.80 -22.64 14.55
N LYS A 161 -1.53 -22.25 14.65
CA LYS A 161 -0.79 -22.24 15.92
C LYS A 161 -0.70 -20.81 16.45
N LEU A 162 -0.87 -20.67 17.76
CA LEU A 162 -0.80 -19.39 18.46
C LEU A 162 0.30 -19.47 19.54
N TRP A 163 1.25 -18.53 19.50
CA TRP A 163 2.30 -18.39 20.49
C TRP A 163 2.14 -17.09 21.27
N SER A 164 2.44 -17.16 22.57
CA SER A 164 2.72 -15.97 23.35
C SER A 164 4.18 -15.57 23.14
N LEU A 165 4.41 -14.34 22.71
CA LEU A 165 5.73 -13.72 22.64
C LEU A 165 6.21 -13.21 24.01
N ARG A 166 5.39 -13.40 25.07
CA ARG A 166 5.73 -13.07 26.44
C ARG A 166 6.13 -14.31 27.22
N ALA A 167 6.90 -14.12 28.28
CA ALA A 167 7.25 -15.17 29.24
C ALA A 167 6.05 -15.85 29.95
N ARG A 168 4.82 -15.40 29.67
CA ARG A 168 3.59 -15.99 30.21
C ARG A 168 3.01 -16.99 29.23
N LYS A 169 2.78 -18.22 29.71
CA LYS A 169 2.05 -19.24 28.97
C LYS A 169 0.60 -18.82 28.75
N LEU A 170 0.07 -19.10 27.55
CA LEU A 170 -1.35 -18.95 27.27
C LEU A 170 -2.14 -19.93 28.12
N LYS A 171 -3.26 -19.46 28.68
CA LYS A 171 -4.19 -20.30 29.42
C LYS A 171 -5.45 -20.45 28.59
N ALA A 172 -5.83 -21.69 28.32
CA ALA A 172 -7.15 -21.96 27.75
C ALA A 172 -8.21 -21.64 28.82
N GLY A 173 -9.16 -20.77 28.46
CA GLY A 173 -10.37 -20.60 29.25
C GLY A 173 -11.28 -21.83 29.12
N PRO A 174 -12.25 -22.03 30.03
CA PRO A 174 -13.25 -23.07 29.87
C PRO A 174 -14.02 -22.86 28.55
N HIS A 175 -14.21 -23.95 27.80
CA HIS A 175 -14.99 -23.94 26.57
C HIS A 175 -16.43 -23.50 26.88
N ARG A 176 -16.77 -22.26 26.54
CA ARG A 176 -18.14 -21.72 26.61
C ARG A 176 -18.95 -21.98 25.34
N ALA A 177 -18.33 -22.57 24.32
CA ALA A 177 -19.00 -22.94 23.09
C ALA A 177 -19.81 -24.23 23.33
N ASP A 178 -21.11 -24.15 23.12
CA ASP A 178 -21.98 -25.31 23.06
C ASP A 178 -21.62 -26.12 21.80
N VAL A 179 -20.92 -27.24 21.99
CA VAL A 179 -20.42 -28.08 20.89
C VAL A 179 -21.54 -28.69 20.06
N SER A 180 -22.79 -28.69 20.57
CA SER A 180 -23.96 -29.12 19.83
C SER A 180 -24.48 -28.07 18.84
N LYS A 181 -24.00 -26.82 18.93
CA LYS A 181 -24.44 -25.70 18.10
C LYS A 181 -23.29 -25.21 17.22
N ILE A 182 -23.44 -25.44 15.92
CA ILE A 182 -22.56 -24.84 14.92
C ILE A 182 -23.15 -23.48 14.56
N ARG A 183 -22.45 -22.39 14.89
CA ARG A 183 -22.79 -21.05 14.41
C ARG A 183 -22.07 -20.83 13.09
N LEU A 184 -22.81 -20.85 11.99
CA LEU A 184 -22.26 -20.45 10.70
C LEU A 184 -22.17 -18.92 10.68
N ALA A 185 -21.14 -18.36 10.05
CA ALA A 185 -20.90 -16.91 10.04
C ALA A 185 -22.06 -16.09 9.43
N CYS A 186 -23.02 -16.76 8.78
CA CYS A 186 -24.22 -16.17 8.21
C CYS A 186 -25.41 -16.09 9.19
N ASP A 187 -25.33 -16.69 10.37
CA ASP A 187 -26.43 -16.74 11.36
C ASP A 187 -26.41 -15.57 12.36
N VAL A 188 -25.68 -14.49 12.08
CA VAL A 188 -25.81 -13.25 12.84
C VAL A 188 -27.10 -12.58 12.37
N LEU A 189 -28.23 -12.99 12.93
CA LEU A 189 -29.43 -12.16 12.93
C LEU A 189 -29.10 -10.95 13.81
N GLU A 190 -29.12 -9.75 13.20
CA GLU A 190 -29.13 -8.50 13.95
C GLU A 190 -30.27 -8.57 14.98
N GLU A 191 -29.92 -8.54 16.27
CA GLU A 191 -30.93 -8.50 17.32
C GLU A 191 -31.64 -7.13 17.28
N GLU A 192 -32.97 -7.18 17.16
CA GLU A 192 -33.92 -6.05 17.23
C GLU A 192 -34.10 -5.53 18.67
#